data_AF-A0A974NIW5-F1
#
_entry.id   AF-A0A974NIW5-F1
#
_cell.length_a   1.000
_cell.length_b   1.000
_cell.length_c   1.000
_cell.angle_alpha   90.00
_cell.angle_beta   90.00
_cell.angle_gamma   90.00
#
_symmetry.space_group_name_H-M   'P 1'
#
loop_
_entity.id
_entity.type
_entity.pdbx_description
1 polymer ?
#
loop_
_entity_poly.entity_id
_entity_poly.type
_entity_poly.pdbx_seq_one_letter_code
_entity_poly.pdbx_strand_id
1 'polypeptide(L)'
;MNEPEELFTVIPNVICLKCGNKGAVQPYGKYYPDGVGELADQYKSFESVKDKPYMSAAMGFGGTLPSRCLNCGNTGLIDIAGLEGYKQAFKTVHK
;
A
#
# COMPACT_ATOMS: atom_id res chain seq x y z
N MET A 1 -2.38 16.89 -16.04
CA MET A 1 -2.56 16.12 -14.79
C MET A 1 -1.34 15.28 -14.60
N ASN A 2 -0.66 15.49 -13.48
CA ASN A 2 0.37 14.60 -12.98
C ASN A 2 -0.28 13.26 -12.60
N GLU A 3 0.47 12.17 -12.77
CA GLU A 3 0.00 10.85 -12.37
C GLU A 3 -0.10 10.74 -10.84
N PRO A 4 -1.05 9.97 -10.31
CA PRO A 4 -1.15 9.75 -8.88
C PRO A 4 0.06 8.97 -8.36
N GLU A 5 0.62 9.43 -7.24
CA GLU A 5 1.79 8.82 -6.60
C GLU A 5 1.34 7.81 -5.55
N GLU A 6 1.88 6.58 -5.59
CA GLU A 6 1.65 5.59 -4.54
C GLU A 6 2.49 5.92 -3.30
N LEU A 7 1.83 5.99 -2.15
CA LEU A 7 2.47 6.24 -0.87
C LEU A 7 2.67 4.94 -0.10
N PHE A 8 3.86 4.73 0.45
CA PHE A 8 4.20 3.51 1.17
C PHE A 8 5.18 3.75 2.31
N THR A 9 5.07 2.92 3.35
CA THR A 9 6.05 2.82 4.43
C THR A 9 7.10 1.80 4.06
N VAL A 10 8.38 2.11 4.27
CA VAL A 10 9.49 1.17 4.08
C VAL A 10 9.72 0.39 5.39
N ILE A 11 9.77 -0.94 5.28
CA ILE A 11 10.01 -1.85 6.40
C ILE A 11 11.33 -2.59 6.13
N PRO A 12 12.47 -2.10 6.67
CA PRO A 12 13.78 -2.59 6.27
C PRO A 12 14.19 -3.92 6.93
N ASN A 13 13.61 -4.27 8.09
CA ASN A 13 14.05 -5.39 8.93
C ASN A 13 13.20 -6.66 8.77
N VAL A 14 12.84 -6.98 7.52
CA VAL A 14 12.12 -8.20 7.17
C VAL A 14 12.78 -8.88 5.98
N ILE A 15 12.56 -10.19 5.83
CA ILE A 15 12.97 -10.96 4.65
C ILE A 15 11.73 -11.49 3.94
N CYS A 16 11.72 -11.33 2.61
CA CYS A 16 10.71 -11.94 1.75
C CYS A 16 10.89 -13.45 1.70
N LEU A 17 9.88 -14.22 2.11
CA LEU A 17 9.92 -15.68 2.11
C LEU A 17 9.94 -16.31 0.70
N LYS A 18 9.59 -15.54 -0.34
CA LYS A 18 9.59 -16.02 -1.74
C LYS A 18 10.96 -15.92 -2.41
N CYS A 19 11.72 -14.86 -2.14
CA CYS A 19 12.97 -14.57 -2.88
C CYS A 19 14.18 -14.26 -1.98
N GLY A 20 14.05 -14.29 -0.66
CA GLY A 20 15.13 -14.02 0.28
C GLY A 20 15.54 -12.55 0.38
N ASN A 21 15.02 -11.65 -0.46
CA ASN A 21 15.38 -10.24 -0.38
C ASN A 21 14.94 -9.57 0.91
N LYS A 22 15.82 -8.68 1.38
CA LYS A 22 15.60 -7.87 2.57
C LYS A 22 14.73 -6.66 2.22
N GLY A 23 13.84 -6.34 3.13
CA GLY A 23 12.96 -5.18 3.05
C GLY A 23 11.62 -5.50 2.39
N ALA A 24 10.61 -4.74 2.82
CA ALA A 24 9.30 -4.71 2.20
C ALA A 24 8.79 -3.26 2.20
N VAL A 25 7.77 -3.00 1.39
CA VAL A 25 6.99 -1.77 1.45
C VAL A 25 5.56 -2.08 1.82
N GLN A 26 4.91 -1.20 2.56
CA GLN A 26 3.49 -1.31 2.90
C GLN A 26 2.77 -0.07 2.33
N PRO A 27 2.01 -0.24 1.23
CA PRO A 27 1.23 0.86 0.67
C PRO A 27 0.16 1.33 1.66
N TYR A 28 0.07 2.64 1.88
CA TYR A 28 -0.92 3.23 2.78
C TYR A 28 -1.81 4.29 2.11
N GLY A 29 -1.57 4.62 0.84
CA GLY A 29 -2.43 5.56 0.13
C GLY A 29 -1.94 5.93 -1.26
N LYS A 30 -2.68 6.84 -1.88
CA LYS A 30 -2.30 7.49 -3.14
C LYS A 30 -2.43 8.99 -2.98
N TYR A 31 -1.48 9.73 -3.53
CA TYR A 31 -1.49 11.17 -3.59
C TYR A 31 -1.79 11.65 -5.00
N TYR A 32 -2.73 12.59 -5.10
CA TYR A 32 -3.18 13.22 -6.33
C TYR A 32 -2.81 14.70 -6.23
N PRO A 33 -1.65 15.13 -6.76
CA PRO A 33 -1.15 16.50 -6.60
C PRO A 33 -2.07 17.54 -7.25
N ASP A 34 -2.68 17.20 -8.39
CA ASP A 34 -3.58 18.08 -9.14
C ASP A 34 -5.07 17.83 -8.83
N GLY A 35 -5.36 16.93 -7.87
CA GLY A 35 -6.71 16.44 -7.60
C GLY A 35 -7.09 15.19 -8.41
N VAL A 36 -8.30 14.70 -8.15
CA VAL A 36 -8.75 13.38 -8.61
C VAL A 36 -9.40 13.38 -10.00
N GLY A 37 -9.58 14.56 -10.61
CA GLY A 37 -10.04 14.71 -12.00
C GLY A 37 -11.36 13.99 -12.27
N GLU A 38 -11.39 13.15 -13.31
CA GLU A 38 -12.59 12.42 -13.75
C GLU A 38 -13.14 11.44 -12.70
N LEU A 39 -12.37 11.07 -11.67
CA LEU A 39 -12.91 10.28 -10.54
C LEU A 39 -14.00 11.04 -9.79
N ALA A 40 -13.95 12.37 -9.78
CA ALA A 40 -15.01 13.21 -9.21
C ALA A 40 -16.32 13.12 -10.00
N ASP A 41 -16.25 12.84 -11.30
CA ASP A 41 -17.43 12.70 -12.15
C ASP A 41 -18.11 11.34 -11.94
N GLN A 42 -17.36 10.34 -11.47
CA GLN A 42 -17.86 9.01 -11.14
C GLN A 42 -18.37 8.90 -9.69
N TYR A 43 -17.74 9.63 -8.76
CA TYR A 43 -18.06 9.56 -7.33
C TYR A 43 -18.25 10.95 -6.74
N LYS A 44 -19.48 11.27 -6.34
CA LYS A 44 -19.82 12.57 -5.76
C LYS A 44 -18.99 12.94 -4.51
N SER A 45 -18.50 11.96 -3.76
CA SER A 45 -17.60 12.16 -2.62
C SER A 45 -16.27 12.85 -2.98
N PHE A 46 -15.90 12.84 -4.25
CA PHE A 46 -14.67 13.42 -4.77
C PHE A 46 -14.85 14.79 -5.42
N GLU A 47 -16.08 15.30 -5.53
CA GLU A 47 -16.40 16.60 -6.16
C GLU A 47 -15.62 17.77 -5.53
N SER A 48 -15.49 17.77 -4.20
CA SER A 48 -14.79 18.84 -3.46
C SER A 48 -13.27 18.86 -3.67
N VAL A 49 -12.71 17.76 -4.20
CA VAL A 49 -11.27 17.54 -4.41
C VAL A 49 -10.92 17.28 -5.88
N LYS A 50 -11.83 17.58 -6.81
CA LYS A 50 -11.65 17.39 -8.26
C LYS A 50 -10.35 18.01 -8.78
N ASP A 51 -10.13 19.28 -8.45
CA ASP A 51 -8.99 20.09 -8.92
C ASP A 51 -8.10 20.59 -7.76
N LYS A 52 -8.03 19.81 -6.66
CA LYS A 52 -7.26 20.18 -5.45
C LYS A 52 -6.44 18.99 -4.98
N PRO A 53 -5.22 19.22 -4.45
CA PRO A 53 -4.39 18.16 -3.91
C PRO A 53 -5.17 17.27 -2.94
N TYR A 54 -5.10 15.96 -3.16
CA TYR A 54 -5.87 14.98 -2.40
C TYR A 54 -5.04 13.75 -2.08
N MET A 55 -5.22 13.20 -0.88
CA MET A 55 -4.63 11.94 -0.48
C MET A 55 -5.75 10.95 -0.15
N SER A 56 -5.84 9.86 -0.90
CA SER A 56 -6.71 8.73 -0.54
C SER A 56 -5.94 7.77 0.36
N ALA A 57 -6.46 7.47 1.55
CA ALA A 57 -5.90 6.44 2.41
C ALA A 57 -6.28 5.04 1.91
N ALA A 58 -5.34 4.10 1.93
CA ALA A 58 -5.64 2.69 1.75
C ALA A 58 -6.38 2.17 2.99
N MET A 59 -7.56 1.59 2.79
CA MET A 59 -8.28 0.89 3.84
C MET A 59 -8.15 -0.62 3.63
N GLY A 60 -7.37 -1.26 4.49
CA GLY A 60 -7.45 -2.71 4.67
C GLY A 60 -8.75 -3.06 5.40
N PHE A 61 -9.24 -4.28 5.23
CA PHE A 61 -10.27 -4.78 6.12
C PHE A 61 -9.65 -4.82 7.54
N GLY A 62 -10.42 -4.48 8.58
CA GLY A 62 -9.90 -4.40 9.96
C GLY A 62 -8.69 -3.46 10.20
N GLY A 63 -8.31 -2.61 9.24
CA GLY A 63 -7.09 -1.79 9.29
C GLY A 63 -5.79 -2.51 8.88
N THR A 64 -5.86 -3.76 8.41
CA THR A 64 -4.66 -4.55 8.05
C THR A 64 -4.23 -4.30 6.61
N LEU A 65 -3.03 -3.75 6.42
CA LEU A 65 -2.45 -3.52 5.09
C LEU A 65 -1.35 -4.56 4.81
N PRO A 66 -1.39 -5.29 3.68
CA PRO A 66 -0.33 -6.24 3.35
C PRO A 66 0.96 -5.52 2.95
N SER A 67 2.09 -6.16 3.22
CA SER A 67 3.40 -5.73 2.72
C SER A 67 3.66 -6.32 1.34
N ARG A 68 4.46 -5.64 0.53
CA ARG A 68 4.87 -6.02 -0.83
C ARG A 68 6.40 -6.02 -0.96
N CYS A 69 6.94 -7.05 -1.60
CA CYS A 69 8.35 -7.13 -1.94
C CYS A 69 8.56 -6.45 -3.29
N LEU A 70 9.35 -5.38 -3.32
CA LEU A 70 9.64 -4.65 -4.57
C LEU A 70 10.46 -5.46 -5.57
N ASN A 71 11.17 -6.52 -5.15
CA ASN A 71 11.95 -7.34 -6.06
C ASN A 71 11.14 -8.40 -6.81
N CYS A 72 10.19 -9.07 -6.14
CA CYS A 72 9.48 -10.22 -6.75
C CYS A 72 7.95 -10.12 -6.70
N GLY A 73 7.41 -8.98 -6.24
CA GLY A 73 5.98 -8.73 -6.11
C GLY A 73 5.27 -9.56 -5.04
N ASN A 74 5.98 -10.35 -4.24
CA ASN A 74 5.35 -11.16 -3.18
C ASN A 74 4.61 -10.24 -2.21
N THR A 75 3.33 -10.53 -1.98
CA THR A 75 2.44 -9.72 -1.15
C THR A 75 1.86 -10.58 -0.03
N GLY A 76 1.76 -10.03 1.17
CA GLY A 76 1.20 -10.68 2.35
C GLY A 76 1.69 -10.07 3.65
N LEU A 77 1.51 -10.77 4.76
CA LEU A 77 1.78 -10.26 6.10
C LEU A 77 3.19 -10.60 6.58
N ILE A 78 3.60 -9.91 7.65
CA ILE A 78 4.85 -10.11 8.37
C ILE A 78 4.55 -10.95 9.61
N ASP A 79 5.27 -12.07 9.79
CA ASP A 79 5.21 -12.98 10.96
C ASP A 79 3.87 -13.67 11.27
N ILE A 80 2.79 -13.32 10.56
CA ILE A 80 1.46 -13.91 10.72
C ILE A 80 0.89 -14.35 9.37
N ALA A 81 -0.03 -15.30 9.39
CA ALA A 81 -0.84 -15.73 8.25
C ALA A 81 -2.32 -15.81 8.63
N GLY A 82 -3.20 -15.81 7.63
CA GLY A 82 -4.63 -16.10 7.79
C GLY A 82 -5.51 -14.92 8.18
N LEU A 83 -4.91 -13.80 8.61
CA LEU A 83 -5.65 -12.55 8.81
C LEU A 83 -6.10 -12.04 7.44
N GLU A 84 -7.42 -12.05 7.24
CA GLU A 84 -8.10 -11.57 6.02
C GLU A 84 -7.71 -12.32 4.75
N GLY A 85 -7.33 -13.59 4.89
CA GLY A 85 -6.91 -14.43 3.76
C GLY A 85 -5.49 -14.14 3.27
N TYR A 86 -4.77 -13.20 3.90
CA TYR A 86 -3.37 -12.97 3.54
C TYR A 86 -2.47 -14.08 4.08
N LYS A 87 -1.59 -14.58 3.21
CA LYS A 87 -0.50 -15.48 3.61
C LYS A 87 0.59 -14.71 4.38
N GLN A 88 1.38 -15.43 5.16
CA GLN A 88 2.67 -14.91 5.60
C GLN A 88 3.60 -14.81 4.38
N ALA A 89 4.02 -13.59 4.06
CA ALA A 89 4.92 -13.33 2.93
C ALA A 89 6.32 -12.91 3.40
N PHE A 90 6.44 -12.49 4.67
CA PHE A 90 7.65 -11.96 5.24
C PHE A 90 7.89 -12.52 6.65
N LYS A 91 9.16 -12.48 7.06
CA LYS A 91 9.59 -12.79 8.41
C LYS A 91 10.48 -11.66 8.95
N THR A 92 10.24 -11.23 10.19
CA THR A 92 11.10 -10.24 10.85
C THR A 92 12.49 -10.82 11.08
N VAL A 93 13.50 -9.98 10.86
CA VAL A 93 14.89 -10.29 11.18
C VAL A 93 15.20 -9.61 12.51
N HIS A 94 15.20 -10.37 13.60
CA HIS A 94 15.76 -9.91 14.86
C HIS A 94 17.28 -9.90 14.72
N LYS A 95 17.90 -8.77 15.08
CA LYS A 95 19.36 -8.70 15.25
C LYS A 95 19.76 -9.38 16.55
#